data_AF-A0A329UAF5-F1
#
_entry.id   AF-A0A329UAF5-F1
#
_cell.length_a   1.000
_cell.length_b   1.000
_cell.length_c   1.000
_cell.angle_alpha   90.00
_cell.angle_beta   90.00
_cell.angle_gamma   90.00
#
_symmetry.space_group_name_H-M   'P 1'
#
loop_
_entity.id
_entity.type
_entity.pdbx_description
1 polymer ?
#
loop_
_entity_poly.entity_id
_entity_poly.type
_entity_poly.pdbx_seq_one_letter_code
_entity_poly.pdbx_strand_id
1 'polypeptide(L)' 'MQRYYILLKATGAGGWPGWLPYRLDADSAEQAVEKAKEQAENHYPEYEKFEVQAIEIERRSK' A
#
# COMPACT_ATOMS: atom_id res chain seq x y z
N MET A 1 6.77 -15.98 -3.98
CA MET A 1 7.11 -14.58 -3.68
C MET A 1 7.37 -13.78 -4.94
N GLN A 2 6.43 -12.89 -5.26
CA GLN A 2 6.54 -11.86 -6.29
C GLN A 2 6.62 -10.50 -5.59
N ARG A 3 7.28 -9.54 -6.24
CA ARG A 3 7.34 -8.17 -5.76
C ARG A 3 6.16 -7.40 -6.30
N TYR A 4 5.40 -6.77 -5.42
CA TYR A 4 4.24 -5.96 -5.78
C TYR A 4 4.53 -4.49 -5.48
N TYR A 5 4.15 -3.62 -6.41
CA TYR A 5 3.97 -2.21 -6.18
C TYR A 5 2.50 -1.95 -5.82
N ILE A 6 2.26 -1.29 -4.70
CA ILE A 6 0.91 -0.94 -4.23
C ILE A 6 0.88 0.56 -3.97
N LEU A 7 -0.13 1.22 -4.50
CA LEU A 7 -0.40 2.62 -4.18
C LEU A 7 -1.62 2.71 -3.27
N LEU A 8 -1.42 3.14 -2.03
CA LEU A 8 -2.52 3.44 -1.11
C LEU A 8 -2.84 4.92 -1.14
N LYS A 9 -4.13 5.25 -1.11
CA LYS A 9 -4.62 6.59 -0.81
C LYS A 9 -5.07 6.61 0.63
N ALA A 10 -4.37 7.38 1.44
CA ALA A 10 -4.67 7.61 2.84
C ALA A 10 -5.51 8.88 3.00
N THR A 11 -6.55 8.83 3.81
CA THR A 11 -7.40 9.97 4.16
C THR A 11 -7.62 9.99 5.66
N GLY A 12 -7.56 11.18 6.26
CA GLY A 12 -7.68 11.37 7.72
C GLY A 12 -8.45 12.64 8.06
N ALA A 13 -8.70 12.85 9.35
CA ALA A 13 -9.70 13.77 9.87
C ALA A 13 -9.46 15.28 9.61
N GLY A 14 -8.32 15.69 9.04
CA GLY A 14 -8.00 17.12 8.89
C GLY A 14 -7.03 17.53 7.79
N GLY A 15 -6.74 16.66 6.80
CA GLY A 15 -5.66 16.89 5.85
C GLY A 15 -5.96 16.54 4.39
N TRP A 16 -5.02 16.91 3.52
CA TRP A 16 -5.00 16.47 2.13
C TRP A 16 -4.75 14.95 2.07
N PRO A 17 -5.37 14.24 1.10
CA PRO A 17 -5.10 12.82 0.91
C PRO A 17 -3.61 12.57 0.66
N GLY A 18 -3.08 11.55 1.33
CA GLY A 18 -1.71 11.07 1.14
C GLY A 18 -1.68 9.93 0.12
N TRP A 19 -0.76 9.97 -0.83
CA TRP A 19 -0.48 8.82 -1.70
C TRP A 19 0.77 8.11 -1.20
N LEU A 20 0.59 6.88 -0.74
CA LEU A 20 1.60 6.07 -0.07
C LEU A 20 2.01 4.91 -0.98
N PRO A 21 3.17 5.00 -1.66
CA PRO A 21 3.68 3.91 -2.48
C PRO A 21 4.39 2.86 -1.61
N TYR A 22 4.02 1.59 -1.78
CA TYR A 22 4.62 0.44 -1.13
C TYR A 22 5.20 -0.53 -2.16
N ARG A 23 6.36 -1.09 -1.85
CA ARG A 23 6.98 -2.18 -2.63
C ARG A 23 7.24 -3.35 -1.70
N LEU A 24 6.47 -4.42 -1.86
CA LEU A 24 6.45 -5.53 -0.91
C LEU A 24 6.54 -6.87 -1.64
N ASP A 25 7.30 -7.79 -1.07
CA ASP A 25 7.31 -9.19 -1.50
C ASP A 25 6.16 -9.97 -0.82
N ALA A 26 5.33 -10.61 -1.62
CA ALA A 26 4.19 -11.41 -1.16
C ALA A 26 3.92 -12.59 -2.10
N ASP A 27 3.11 -13.54 -1.63
CA ASP A 27 2.73 -14.70 -2.44
C ASP A 27 1.46 -14.44 -3.27
N SER A 28 0.66 -13.42 -2.89
CA SER A 28 -0.48 -12.93 -3.65
C SER A 28 -0.63 -11.40 -3.58
N ALA A 29 -1.42 -10.84 -4.49
CA ALA A 29 -1.77 -9.41 -4.47
C ALA A 29 -2.53 -9.01 -3.20
N GLU A 30 -3.44 -9.87 -2.72
CA GLU A 30 -4.21 -9.66 -1.50
C GLU A 30 -3.29 -9.56 -0.28
N GLN A 31 -2.36 -10.52 -0.14
CA GLN A 31 -1.40 -10.51 0.95
C GLN A 31 -0.46 -9.29 0.89
N ALA A 32 -0.10 -8.84 -0.31
CA ALA A 32 0.68 -7.61 -0.48
C ALA A 32 -0.12 -6.39 0.00
N VAL A 33 -1.41 -6.31 -0.33
CA VAL A 33 -2.30 -5.22 0.08
C VAL A 33 -2.50 -5.19 1.60
N GLU A 34 -2.73 -6.33 2.22
CA GLU A 34 -2.87 -6.43 3.68
C GLU A 34 -1.60 -5.91 4.38
N LYS A 35 -0.43 -6.38 3.94
CA LYS A 35 0.86 -5.90 4.47
C LYS A 35 1.06 -4.40 4.25
N ALA A 36 0.67 -3.87 3.09
CA ALA A 36 0.79 -2.44 2.81
C ALA A 36 -0.12 -1.60 3.72
N LYS A 37 -1.36 -2.06 3.95
CA LYS A 37 -2.30 -1.39 4.85
C LYS A 37 -1.83 -1.46 6.29
N GLU A 38 -1.36 -2.61 6.75
CA GLU A 38 -0.82 -2.78 8.11
C GLU A 38 0.41 -1.88 8.34
N GLN A 39 1.32 -1.75 7.36
CA GLN A 39 2.42 -0.80 7.45
C GLN A 39 1.94 0.65 7.49
N ALA A 40 0.93 1.00 6.70
CA ALA A 40 0.38 2.34 6.65
C ALA A 40 -0.34 2.73 7.94
N GLU A 41 -1.16 1.83 8.50
CA GLU A 41 -1.88 2.03 9.77
C GLU A 41 -0.92 2.19 10.95
N ASN A 42 0.16 1.40 10.99
CA ASN A 42 1.16 1.51 12.05
C ASN A 42 2.04 2.77 11.94
N HIS A 43 2.32 3.23 10.72
CA HIS A 43 3.23 4.35 10.49
C HIS A 43 2.53 5.72 10.50
N TYR A 44 1.27 5.76 10.05
CA TYR A 44 0.48 6.98 9.90
C TYR A 44 -0.83 6.91 10.71
N PRO A 45 -0.77 7.00 12.05
CA PRO A 45 -1.95 6.97 12.90
C PRO A 45 -2.90 8.16 12.66
N GLU A 46 -2.45 9.22 11.98
CA GLU A 46 -3.26 10.37 11.59
C GLU A 46 -4.26 10.07 10.46
N TYR A 47 -4.06 9.00 9.70
CA TYR A 47 -4.95 8.59 8.62
C TYR A 47 -5.95 7.54 9.11
N GLU A 48 -7.23 7.76 8.82
CA GLU A 48 -8.33 6.91 9.29
C GLU A 48 -8.73 5.86 8.26
N LYS A 49 -8.44 6.10 6.98
CA LYS A 49 -8.86 5.23 5.87
C LYS A 49 -7.75 5.08 4.85
N PHE A 50 -7.52 3.83 4.43
CA PHE A 50 -6.56 3.47 3.39
C PHE A 50 -7.27 2.73 2.25
N GLU A 51 -7.34 3.37 1.09
CA GLU A 51 -7.92 2.80 -0.12
C GLU A 51 -6.83 2.38 -1.10
N VAL A 52 -6.95 1.21 -1.70
CA VAL A 52 -6.01 0.76 -2.74
C VAL A 52 -6.35 1.47 -4.04
N GLN A 53 -5.38 2.19 -4.61
CA GLN A 53 -5.53 2.87 -5.90
C GLN A 53 -4.91 2.07 -7.05
N ALA A 54 -3.79 1.40 -6.80
CA ALA A 54 -3.12 0.58 -7.81
C ALA A 54 -2.43 -0.61 -7.16
N ILE A 55 -2.37 -1.72 -7.90
CA ILE A 55 -1.60 -2.91 -7.59
C ILE A 55 -0.93 -3.37 -8.89
N GLU A 56 0.39 -3.44 -8.88
CA GLU A 56 1.18 -3.88 -10.03
C GLU A 56 2.20 -4.92 -9.59
N ILE A 57 2.48 -5.91 -10.44
CA ILE A 57 3.58 -6.85 -10.21
C ILE A 57 4.84 -6.22 -10.77
N GLU A 58 5.82 -5.94 -9.92
CA GLU A 58 7.16 -5.54 -10.35
C GLU A 58 7.87 -6.75 -10.96
N ARG A 59 7.69 -6.92 -12.27
CA ARG A 59 8.47 -7.87 -13.04
C ARG A 59 9.89 -7.31 -13.15
N ARG A 60 10.85 -7.99 -12.52
CA ARG A 60 12.26 -7.81 -12.89
C ARG A 60 12.41 -8.29 -14.33
N SER A 61 12.54 -7.36 -15.28
CA SER A 61 13.04 -7.70 -16.60
C SER A 61 14.41 -8.36 -16.46
N LYS A 62 14.55 -9.49 -17.12
CA LYS A 62 15.70 -10.41 -17.03
C LYS A 62 16.94 -9.83 -17.69
#